data_AF-A0A2T1LT52-F1
#
_entry.id   AF-A0A2T1LT52-F1
#
_cell.length_a   1.000
_cell.length_b   1.000
_cell.length_c   1.000
_cell.angle_alpha   90.00
_cell.angle_beta   90.00
_cell.angle_gamma   90.00
#
_symmetry.space_group_name_H-M   'P 1'
#
loop_
_entity.id
_entity.type
_entity.pdbx_description
1 polymer ?
#
loop_
_entity_poly.entity_id
_entity_poly.type
_entity_poly.pdbx_seq_one_letter_code
_entity_poly.pdbx_strand_id
1 'polypeptide(L)'
;MSYYEAQTVESNGIPYIEYRTEPDDEEHFITIEFKPLSPLTIQPQFTFGEQVFLKGTTDSFLICALELVETHNQSQWLYGIRLQQGTRELIWFQETELTRSLESTEEF
;
A
#
# COMPACT_ATOMS: atom_id res chain seq x y z
N MET A 1 10.06 -11.37 33.42
CA MET A 1 10.58 -10.35 32.49
C MET A 1 11.03 -11.11 31.26
N SER A 2 10.38 -10.92 30.10
CA SER A 2 10.83 -11.54 28.86
C SER A 2 11.91 -10.67 28.25
N TYR A 3 13.09 -11.23 28.06
CA TYR A 3 14.20 -10.60 27.38
C TYR A 3 13.97 -10.74 25.88
N TYR A 4 13.98 -9.61 25.16
CA TYR A 4 13.97 -9.61 23.70
C TYR A 4 15.40 -9.33 23.23
N GLU A 5 16.01 -10.29 22.57
CA GLU A 5 17.32 -10.13 21.93
C GLU A 5 17.07 -9.84 20.45
N ALA A 6 17.45 -8.64 20.01
CA ALA A 6 17.33 -8.24 18.61
C ALA A 6 18.69 -8.42 17.94
N GLN A 7 18.73 -9.25 16.89
CA GLN A 7 19.91 -9.44 16.07
C GLN A 7 19.64 -8.94 14.66
N THR A 8 20.43 -7.98 14.18
CA THR A 8 20.34 -7.45 12.82
C THR A 8 21.27 -8.25 11.91
N VAL A 9 20.72 -8.85 10.85
CA VAL A 9 21.49 -9.53 9.81
C VAL A 9 21.47 -8.68 8.55
N GLU A 10 22.62 -8.16 8.15
CA GLU A 10 22.79 -7.50 6.84
C GLU A 10 23.02 -8.58 5.78
N SER A 11 22.14 -8.63 4.77
CA SER A 11 22.24 -9.56 3.64
C SER A 11 22.23 -8.78 2.34
N ASN A 12 23.26 -8.98 1.52
CA ASN A 12 23.28 -8.53 0.14
C ASN A 12 22.81 -9.68 -0.77
N GLY A 13 21.53 -9.68 -1.13
CA GLY A 13 20.93 -10.67 -2.02
C GLY A 13 19.41 -10.52 -2.14
N ILE A 14 18.81 -11.15 -3.15
CA ILE A 14 17.35 -11.30 -3.25
C ILE A 14 16.93 -12.38 -2.24
N PRO A 15 16.01 -12.11 -1.30
CA PRO A 15 15.53 -13.14 -0.39
C PRO A 15 14.85 -14.26 -1.21
N TYR A 16 15.25 -15.50 -0.95
CA TYR A 16 14.56 -16.69 -1.47
C TYR A 16 13.95 -17.46 -0.30
N ILE A 17 12.78 -18.02 -0.52
CA ILE A 17 12.04 -18.79 0.49
C ILE A 17 12.31 -20.27 0.22
N GLU A 18 12.93 -20.96 1.17
CA GLU A 18 13.08 -22.41 1.16
C GLU A 18 11.95 -23.03 1.98
N TYR A 19 11.04 -23.76 1.33
CA TYR A 19 9.98 -24.49 2.02
C TYR A 19 10.57 -25.78 2.60
N ARG A 20 10.72 -25.85 3.92
CA ARG A 20 10.99 -27.11 4.61
C ARG A 20 9.66 -27.85 4.79
N THR A 21 9.60 -29.07 4.27
CA THR A 21 8.40 -29.93 4.26
C THR A 21 8.25 -30.77 5.52
N GLU A 22 9.07 -30.56 6.56
CA GLU A 22 8.87 -31.22 7.84
C GLU A 22 7.78 -30.46 8.62
N PRO A 23 6.71 -31.15 9.07
CA PRO A 23 5.64 -30.51 9.79
C PRO A 23 6.08 -30.34 11.25
N ASP A 24 6.70 -29.21 11.56
CA ASP A 24 6.72 -28.74 12.94
C ASP A 24 5.40 -28.00 13.21
N ASP A 25 4.71 -28.39 14.29
CA ASP A 25 3.36 -27.98 14.72
C ASP A 25 3.21 -26.49 15.06
N GLU A 26 4.12 -25.62 14.61
CA GLU A 26 4.14 -24.20 14.95
C GLU A 26 3.73 -23.35 13.74
N GLU A 27 2.66 -22.55 13.91
CA GLU A 27 2.27 -21.54 12.92
C GLU A 27 3.38 -20.50 12.77
N HIS A 28 4.23 -20.68 11.75
CA HIS A 28 5.29 -19.74 11.45
C HIS A 28 4.73 -18.51 10.72
N PHE A 29 4.54 -17.41 11.45
CA PHE A 29 4.23 -16.11 10.88
C PHE A 29 5.52 -15.39 10.47
N ILE A 30 5.65 -15.08 9.18
CA ILE A 30 6.71 -14.20 8.68
C ILE A 30 6.18 -12.76 8.69
N THR A 31 6.76 -11.92 9.56
CA THR A 31 6.49 -10.48 9.56
C THR A 31 7.62 -9.77 8.82
N ILE A 32 7.30 -9.13 7.69
CA ILE A 32 8.24 -8.29 6.94
C ILE A 32 7.99 -6.83 7.33
N GLU A 33 8.91 -6.24 8.09
CA GLU A 33 8.87 -4.82 8.47
C GLU A 33 9.71 -4.00 7.49
N PHE A 34 9.11 -3.02 6.81
CA PHE A 34 9.83 -2.09 5.93
C PHE A 34 10.10 -0.78 6.67
N LYS A 35 11.39 -0.44 6.85
CA LYS A 35 11.82 0.85 7.42
C LYS A 35 12.47 1.69 6.31
N PRO A 36 11.82 2.77 5.83
CA PRO A 36 12.42 3.64 4.83
C PRO A 36 13.67 4.33 5.42
N LEU A 37 14.72 4.46 4.59
CA LEU A 37 16.03 5.05 4.93
C LEU A 37 15.97 6.55 5.30
N SER A 38 14.88 7.22 4.94
CA SER A 38 14.56 8.59 5.34
C SER A 38 13.14 8.62 5.91
N PRO A 39 12.84 9.51 6.86
CA PRO A 39 11.45 9.79 7.18
C PRO A 39 10.79 10.21 5.87
N LEU A 40 9.78 9.44 5.45
CA LEU A 40 8.89 9.84 4.37
C LEU A 40 8.37 11.23 4.73
N THR A 41 8.85 12.25 4.03
CA THR A 41 8.44 13.65 4.27
C THR A 41 6.96 13.85 4.00
N ILE A 42 6.36 12.94 3.22
CA ILE A 42 4.95 12.92 2.89
C ILE A 42 4.33 11.57 3.24
N GLN A 43 3.27 11.61 4.04
CA GLN A 43 2.43 10.45 4.31
C GLN A 43 1.38 10.31 3.21
N PRO A 44 0.97 9.07 2.86
CA PRO A 44 -0.12 8.90 1.94
C PRO A 44 -1.40 9.41 2.59
N GLN A 45 -2.21 10.13 1.82
CA GLN A 45 -3.51 10.58 2.31
C GLN A 45 -4.45 9.40 2.52
N PHE A 46 -4.36 8.34 1.71
CA PHE A 46 -5.20 7.14 1.81
C PHE A 46 -4.35 5.90 2.10
N THR A 47 -4.99 4.84 2.60
CA THR A 47 -4.33 3.58 3.00
C THR A 47 -4.78 2.40 2.15
N PHE A 48 -3.99 1.32 2.18
CA PHE A 48 -4.35 0.08 1.47
C PHE A 48 -5.66 -0.49 2.02
N GLY A 49 -6.57 -0.88 1.12
CA GLY A 49 -7.90 -1.37 1.47
C GLY A 49 -8.89 -0.28 1.87
N GLU A 50 -8.51 1.00 1.85
CA GLU A 50 -9.42 2.11 2.12
C GLU A 50 -10.46 2.24 1.00
N GLN A 51 -11.71 2.46 1.38
CA GLN A 51 -12.80 2.72 0.44
C GLN A 51 -12.78 4.19 0.01
N VAL A 52 -12.79 4.41 -1.30
CA VAL A 52 -12.72 5.73 -1.93
C VAL A 52 -13.70 5.83 -3.09
N PHE A 53 -14.00 7.05 -3.50
CA PHE A 53 -14.76 7.36 -4.71
C PHE A 53 -13.87 8.13 -5.67
N LEU A 54 -14.01 7.85 -6.97
CA LEU A 54 -13.43 8.70 -8.00
C LEU A 54 -14.30 9.94 -8.15
N LYS A 55 -13.69 11.13 -8.17
CA LYS A 55 -14.44 12.39 -8.35
C LYS A 55 -15.25 12.35 -9.66
N GLY A 56 -16.52 12.72 -9.56
CA GLY A 56 -17.47 12.68 -10.68
C GLY A 56 -18.11 11.31 -10.93
N THR A 57 -17.83 10.31 -10.10
CA THR A 57 -18.49 9.00 -10.16
C THR A 57 -19.23 8.70 -8.85
N THR A 58 -20.27 7.88 -8.93
CA THR A 58 -20.99 7.39 -7.74
C THR A 58 -20.44 6.05 -7.23
N ASP A 59 -19.53 5.44 -7.98
CA ASP A 59 -19.01 4.12 -7.69
C ASP A 59 -17.93 4.18 -6.62
N SER A 60 -18.02 3.25 -5.67
CA SER A 60 -17.00 3.09 -4.64
C SER A 60 -15.97 2.04 -5.04
N PHE A 61 -14.71 2.33 -4.74
CA PHE A 61 -13.58 1.48 -5.04
C PHE A 61 -12.73 1.24 -3.79
N LEU A 62 -11.85 0.25 -3.85
CA LEU A 62 -10.86 -0.01 -2.82
C LEU A 62 -9.47 0.29 -3.36
N ILE A 63 -8.64 0.93 -2.53
CA ILE A 63 -7.22 1.08 -2.84
C ILE A 63 -6.55 -0.28 -2.75
N CYS A 64 -5.97 -0.71 -3.86
CA CYS A 64 -5.34 -2.00 -4.05
C CYS A 64 -3.81 -1.93 -4.14
N ALA A 65 -3.24 -0.73 -4.23
CA ALA A 65 -1.80 -0.50 -4.22
C ALA A 65 -1.49 0.96 -3.88
N LEU A 66 -0.30 1.21 -3.35
CA LEU A 66 0.25 2.55 -3.15
C LEU A 66 1.64 2.60 -3.75
N GLU A 67 1.96 3.69 -4.44
CA GLU A 67 3.28 3.94 -5.00
C GLU A 67 3.73 5.36 -4.64
N LEU A 68 4.89 5.47 -4.01
CA LEU A 68 5.54 6.75 -3.81
C LEU A 68 6.41 7.04 -5.03
N VAL A 69 6.03 8.06 -5.78
CA VAL A 69 6.82 8.53 -6.93
C VAL A 69 7.66 9.71 -6.48
N GLU A 70 8.98 9.54 -6.53
CA GLU A 70 9.95 10.59 -6.20
C GLU A 70 10.61 11.10 -7.47
N THR A 71 10.45 12.38 -7.75
CA THR A 71 11.18 13.10 -8.81
C THR A 71 12.15 14.08 -8.18
N HIS A 72 13.09 14.62 -8.96
CA HIS A 72 14.08 15.59 -8.47
C HIS A 72 13.45 16.82 -7.77
N ASN A 73 12.21 17.17 -8.08
CA ASN A 73 11.54 18.38 -7.59
C ASN A 73 10.30 18.11 -6.73
N GLN A 74 9.77 16.89 -6.71
CA GLN A 74 8.50 16.59 -6.04
C GLN A 74 8.37 15.11 -5.74
N SER A 75 7.85 14.79 -4.56
CA SER A 75 7.37 13.46 -4.21
C SER A 75 5.84 13.48 -4.15
N GLN A 76 5.18 12.43 -4.63
CA GLN A 76 3.73 12.28 -4.52
C GLN A 76 3.34 10.81 -4.41
N TRP A 77 2.20 10.55 -3.77
CA TRP A 77 1.60 9.22 -3.70
C TRP A 77 0.62 9.00 -4.85
N LEU A 78 0.73 7.85 -5.49
CA LEU A 78 -0.25 7.32 -6.42
C LEU A 78 -1.00 6.15 -5.79
N TYR A 79 -2.28 6.07 -6.10
CA TYR A 79 -3.20 5.09 -5.53
C TYR A 79 -3.74 4.20 -6.63
N GLY A 80 -3.44 2.91 -6.54
CA GLY A 80 -3.84 1.91 -7.52
C GLY A 80 -5.22 1.35 -7.21
N ILE A 81 -6.15 1.43 -8.15
CA ILE A 81 -7.52 0.90 -8.04
C ILE A 81 -7.74 -0.13 -9.16
N ARG A 82 -8.44 -1.22 -8.83
CA ARG A 82 -8.95 -2.18 -9.83
C ARG A 82 -10.42 -1.91 -10.10
N LEU A 83 -10.75 -1.66 -11.36
CA LEU A 83 -12.15 -1.52 -11.77
C LEU A 83 -12.81 -2.90 -11.80
N GLN A 84 -14.04 -3.00 -11.29
CA GLN A 84 -14.79 -4.27 -11.31
C GLN A 84 -15.17 -4.73 -12.72
N GLN A 85 -15.22 -3.79 -13.67
CA GLN A 85 -15.67 -4.04 -15.04
C GLN A 85 -14.48 -4.11 -16.00
N GLY A 86 -14.10 -5.33 -16.36
CA GLY A 86 -13.49 -5.60 -17.68
C GLY A 86 -11.99 -5.88 -17.72
N THR A 87 -11.16 -5.25 -16.87
CA THR A 87 -9.72 -5.54 -16.85
C THR A 87 -9.25 -5.69 -15.41
N ARG A 88 -8.54 -6.79 -15.10
CA ARG A 88 -7.86 -6.98 -13.80
C ARG A 88 -6.66 -6.03 -13.64
N GLU A 89 -6.62 -4.98 -14.45
CA GLU A 89 -5.56 -4.01 -14.53
C GLU A 89 -5.68 -3.02 -13.38
N LEU A 90 -4.51 -2.64 -12.87
CA LEU A 90 -4.38 -1.63 -11.85
C LEU A 90 -4.29 -0.28 -12.55
N ILE A 91 -5.21 0.62 -12.22
CA ILE A 91 -5.22 2.00 -12.72
C ILE A 91 -4.76 2.91 -11.59
N TRP A 92 -3.85 3.83 -11.88
CA TRP A 92 -3.24 4.73 -10.91
C TRP A 92 -3.92 6.09 -10.92
N PHE A 93 -4.19 6.60 -9.72
CA PHE A 93 -4.83 7.89 -9.50
C PHE A 93 -4.00 8.74 -8.53
N GLN A 94 -4.08 10.05 -8.70
CA GLN A 94 -3.54 11.03 -7.76
C GLN A 94 -4.51 11.27 -6.59
N GLU A 95 -3.99 11.85 -5.52
CA GLU A 95 -4.77 12.24 -4.34
C GLU A 95 -5.95 13.15 -4.70
N THR A 96 -5.74 14.09 -5.62
CA THR A 96 -6.72 15.10 -6.03
C THR A 96 -7.92 14.52 -6.78
N GLU A 97 -7.82 13.29 -7.26
CA GLU A 97 -8.84 12.58 -8.04
C GLU A 97 -9.76 11.70 -7.16
N LEU A 98 -9.39 11.51 -5.89
CA LEU A 98 -10.07 10.63 -4.94
C LEU A 98 -10.74 11.40 -3.83
N THR A 99 -11.80 10.81 -3.26
CA THR A 99 -12.49 11.34 -2.08
C THR A 99 -13.01 10.20 -1.20
N ARG A 100 -13.15 10.46 0.10
CA ARG A 100 -13.71 9.51 1.09
C ARG A 100 -15.23 9.47 1.10
N SER A 101 -15.84 10.51 0.56
CA SER A 101 -17.29 10.67 0.50
C SER A 101 -17.67 11.15 -0.88
N LEU A 102 -18.83 10.73 -1.36
CA LEU A 102 -19.48 11.39 -2.49
C LEU A 102 -19.57 12.88 -2.14
N GLU A 103 -18.81 13.72 -2.86
CA GLU A 103 -19.08 15.15 -2.83
C GLU A 103 -20.49 15.28 -3.36
N SER A 104 -21.43 15.68 -2.50
CA SER A 104 -22.75 16.11 -2.95
C SER A 104 -22.49 17.21 -3.96
N THR A 105 -22.78 16.93 -5.22
CA THR A 105 -22.82 17.95 -6.25
C THR A 105 -23.94 18.90 -5.85
N GLU A 106 -23.61 19.92 -5.05
CA GLU A 106 -24.48 21.06 -4.91
C GLU A 106 -24.43 21.76 -6.27
N GLU A 107 -25.47 21.50 -7.06
CA GLU A 107 -25.80 22.22 -8.27
C GLU A 107 -25.85 23.72 -7.96
N PHE A 108 -25.09 24.52 -8.69
CA PHE A 108 -25.42 25.92 -9.00
C PHE A 108 -24.95 26.27 -10.41
#